data_AF-A0A7X6PG41-F1
#
_entry.id   AF-A0A7X6PG41-F1
#
_cell.length_a   1.000
_cell.length_b   1.000
_cell.length_c   1.000
_cell.angle_alpha   90.00
_cell.angle_beta   90.00
_cell.angle_gamma   90.00
#
_symmetry.space_group_name_H-M   'P 1'
#
loop_
_entity.id
_entity.type
_entity.pdbx_description
1 polymer ?
#
loop_
_entity_poly.entity_id
_entity_poly.type
_entity_poly.pdbx_seq_one_letter_code
_entity_poly.pdbx_strand_id
1 'polypeptide(L)'
;MSNVTEIRREDRLLDIINNKTPGQNWPWWRILIAALVLLALSLSVILSRHYFVGGPMTGCGAGSPCEQVLNSKWSVVAGIFPISGLAAGVYLALLVALLFSGRSEEPQIRRIAWRTMLVLAGAITGSAIWFSILQKWFVGGFCPYCMSAHITGLLLSVIIIRRSLMEAGSDMNENRKLFRPFNVMLLTVAGIFLPAAMAVSQVLFTFGSSYDKGESMHYMPELNYENVPVVGHNNAPHIVNLLYDYQCRYCQELHFMLKEAVNSCNGRLAFALCPAPLDSDCNPYVPVSSGAFGNSCELARIALAVWIADDSVFPDFDDWMFSFETGDRWMPRNPEEARLKAEELVSRDKFAKAMTDPRIEMHISKSTLMYGQT
;
A
#
# COMPACT_ATOMS: atom_id res chain seq x y z
N MET A 1 27.75 72.19 -21.44
CA MET A 1 26.68 71.44 -20.73
C MET A 1 26.32 70.09 -21.37
N SER A 2 26.87 69.69 -22.53
CA SER A 2 26.56 68.41 -23.20
C SER A 2 27.24 67.17 -22.57
N ASN A 3 28.46 67.31 -22.03
CA ASN A 3 29.26 66.17 -21.55
C ASN A 3 28.73 65.50 -20.27
N VAL A 4 28.04 66.24 -19.39
CA VAL A 4 27.61 65.70 -18.07
C VAL A 4 26.37 64.82 -18.20
N THR A 5 25.51 65.10 -19.19
CA THR A 5 24.32 64.29 -19.48
C THR A 5 24.64 62.97 -20.17
N GLU A 6 25.74 62.91 -20.92
CA GLU A 6 26.17 61.73 -21.66
C GLU A 6 26.85 60.71 -20.73
N ILE A 7 27.76 61.18 -19.86
CA ILE A 7 28.39 60.36 -18.81
C ILE A 7 27.35 59.75 -17.86
N ARG A 8 26.36 60.54 -17.41
CA ARG A 8 25.27 60.06 -16.54
C ARG A 8 24.33 59.06 -17.25
N ARG A 9 24.34 58.99 -18.58
CA ARG A 9 23.54 58.05 -19.37
C ARG A 9 24.31 56.74 -19.59
N GLU A 10 25.61 56.82 -19.83
CA GLU A 10 26.50 55.66 -19.89
C GLU A 10 26.60 54.95 -18.54
N ASP A 11 26.77 55.67 -17.43
CA ASP A 11 26.80 55.06 -16.09
C ASP A 11 25.49 54.32 -15.76
N ARG A 12 24.35 54.89 -16.17
CA ARG A 12 23.04 54.28 -15.96
C ARG A 12 22.78 53.07 -16.87
N LEU A 13 23.34 53.09 -18.09
CA LEU A 13 23.29 51.96 -19.01
C LEU A 13 24.23 50.84 -18.54
N LEU A 14 25.42 51.17 -18.04
CA LEU A 14 26.35 50.23 -17.44
C LEU A 14 25.78 49.60 -16.16
N ASP A 15 25.05 50.36 -15.33
CA ASP A 15 24.31 49.80 -14.19
C ASP A 15 23.17 48.86 -14.60
N ILE A 16 22.46 49.17 -15.70
CA ILE A 16 21.40 48.29 -16.24
C ILE A 16 21.98 47.03 -16.89
N ILE A 17 23.14 47.14 -17.54
CA ILE A 17 23.87 46.01 -18.16
C ILE A 17 24.51 45.15 -17.06
N ASN A 18 25.09 45.75 -16.02
CA ASN A 18 25.68 45.02 -14.88
C ASN A 18 24.63 44.38 -13.95
N ASN A 19 23.41 44.93 -13.84
CA ASN A 19 22.31 44.31 -13.07
C ASN A 19 21.57 43.20 -13.83
N LYS A 20 21.89 42.96 -15.10
CA LYS A 20 21.39 41.83 -15.87
C LYS A 20 22.52 40.89 -16.25
N THR A 21 23.23 40.33 -15.27
CA THR A 21 23.92 39.06 -15.48
C THR A 21 22.87 37.93 -15.51
N PRO A 22 22.59 37.30 -16.66
CA PRO A 22 21.74 36.12 -16.74
C PRO A 22 22.58 34.93 -16.30
N GLY A 23 22.63 34.77 -14.99
CA GLY A 23 23.45 33.77 -14.31
C GLY A 23 23.19 33.83 -12.82
N GLN A 24 21.93 33.95 -12.42
CA GLN A 24 21.56 33.90 -11.01
C GLN A 24 21.76 32.46 -10.55
N ASN A 25 22.99 32.15 -10.13
CA ASN A 25 23.37 30.84 -9.59
C ASN A 25 22.34 30.43 -8.55
N TRP A 26 21.54 29.43 -8.89
CA TRP A 26 20.52 28.88 -7.99
C TRP A 26 21.25 28.50 -6.70
N PRO A 27 20.84 29.02 -5.54
CA PRO A 27 21.57 28.78 -4.30
C PRO A 27 21.73 27.28 -4.07
N TRP A 28 22.93 26.80 -3.75
CA TRP A 28 23.21 25.36 -3.62
C TRP A 28 22.22 24.62 -2.70
N TRP A 29 21.75 25.28 -1.63
CA TRP A 29 20.77 24.71 -0.68
C TRP A 29 19.45 24.39 -1.36
N ARG A 30 19.10 25.16 -2.38
CA ARG A 30 17.83 25.08 -3.08
C ARG A 30 17.93 24.01 -4.20
N ILE A 31 19.11 23.79 -4.77
CA ILE A 31 19.41 22.60 -5.59
C ILE A 31 19.31 21.34 -4.73
N LEU A 32 19.90 21.37 -3.52
CA LEU A 32 19.85 20.26 -2.58
C LEU A 32 18.41 19.90 -2.17
N ILE A 33 17.58 20.90 -1.83
CA ILE A 33 16.16 20.67 -1.55
C ILE A 33 15.46 20.06 -2.78
N ALA A 34 15.69 20.58 -3.99
CA ALA A 34 15.08 20.04 -5.20
C ALA A 34 15.46 18.57 -5.42
N ALA A 35 16.74 18.21 -5.25
CA ALA A 35 17.21 16.83 -5.39
C ALA A 35 16.55 15.89 -4.36
N LEU A 36 16.47 16.31 -3.09
CA LEU A 36 15.82 15.51 -2.03
C LEU A 36 14.31 15.36 -2.27
N VAL A 37 13.62 16.43 -2.69
CA VAL A 37 12.18 16.38 -3.02
C VAL A 37 11.93 15.44 -4.20
N LEU A 38 12.74 15.51 -5.25
CA LEU A 38 12.62 14.62 -6.40
C LEU A 38 12.86 13.16 -6.00
N LEU A 39 13.89 12.88 -5.19
CA LEU A 39 14.13 11.53 -4.67
C LEU A 39 12.94 11.00 -3.86
N ALA A 40 12.42 11.81 -2.93
CA ALA A 40 11.28 11.42 -2.10
C ALA A 40 9.99 11.23 -2.93
N LEU A 41 9.76 12.08 -3.94
CA LEU A 41 8.66 11.95 -4.88
C LEU A 41 8.79 10.66 -5.70
N SER A 42 9.98 10.37 -6.24
CA SER A 42 10.23 9.13 -6.99
C SER A 42 9.98 7.88 -6.13
N LEU A 43 10.47 7.85 -4.89
CA LEU A 43 10.20 6.75 -3.96
C LEU A 43 8.69 6.59 -3.69
N SER A 44 7.99 7.70 -3.50
CA SER A 44 6.54 7.70 -3.25
C SER A 44 5.75 7.20 -4.46
N VAL A 45 6.13 7.61 -5.67
CA VAL A 45 5.51 7.14 -6.92
C VAL A 45 5.78 5.65 -7.15
N ILE A 46 7.01 5.17 -6.90
CA ILE A 46 7.34 3.74 -7.00
C ILE A 46 6.47 2.91 -6.06
N LEU A 47 6.36 3.34 -4.80
CA LEU A 47 5.51 2.69 -3.79
C LEU A 47 4.03 2.73 -4.16
N SER A 48 3.55 3.86 -4.69
CA SER A 48 2.15 3.98 -5.13
C SER A 48 1.87 3.11 -6.35
N ARG A 49 2.81 3.01 -7.29
CA ARG A 49 2.69 2.11 -8.45
C ARG A 49 2.64 0.65 -8.01
N HIS A 50 3.47 0.26 -7.06
CA HIS A 50 3.46 -1.10 -6.51
C HIS A 50 2.09 -1.45 -5.90
N TYR A 51 1.46 -0.53 -5.18
CA TYR A 51 0.11 -0.75 -4.66
C TYR A 51 -0.92 -1.01 -5.76
N PHE A 52 -0.91 -0.23 -6.85
CA PHE A 52 -1.91 -0.36 -7.92
C PHE A 52 -1.64 -1.50 -8.90
N VAL A 53 -0.38 -1.80 -9.19
CA VAL A 53 0.02 -2.81 -10.19
C VAL A 53 0.26 -4.17 -9.54
N GLY A 54 0.57 -4.21 -8.23
CA GLY A 54 1.02 -5.41 -7.55
C GLY A 54 2.43 -5.84 -7.98
N GLY A 55 2.79 -7.08 -7.61
CA GLY A 55 4.07 -7.70 -7.95
C GLY A 55 5.18 -7.42 -6.92
N PRO A 56 6.27 -8.20 -6.93
CA PRO A 56 7.29 -8.12 -5.89
C PRO A 56 8.15 -6.86 -6.02
N MET A 57 8.61 -6.35 -4.87
CA MET A 57 9.51 -5.20 -4.78
C MET A 57 10.95 -5.67 -4.66
N THR A 58 11.86 -5.08 -5.42
CA THR A 58 13.28 -5.45 -5.41
C THR A 58 13.86 -5.32 -4.01
N GLY A 59 14.47 -6.39 -3.49
CA GLY A 59 15.02 -6.39 -2.12
C GLY A 59 13.97 -6.55 -1.01
N CYS A 60 12.69 -6.73 -1.36
CA CYS A 60 11.63 -7.17 -0.45
C CYS A 60 11.25 -8.61 -0.81
N GLY A 61 11.86 -9.57 -0.10
CA GLY A 61 11.58 -10.99 -0.29
C GLY A 61 10.22 -11.41 0.28
N ALA A 62 9.74 -12.58 -0.14
CA ALA A 62 8.53 -13.20 0.42
C ALA A 62 8.70 -13.45 1.94
N GLY A 63 7.65 -13.16 2.72
CA GLY A 63 7.64 -13.20 4.18
C GLY A 63 8.47 -12.11 4.87
N SER A 64 9.17 -11.25 4.12
CA SER A 64 10.05 -10.24 4.72
C SER A 64 9.27 -9.15 5.46
N PRO A 65 9.88 -8.47 6.45
CA PRO A 65 9.25 -7.32 7.08
C PRO A 65 8.84 -6.21 6.11
N CYS A 66 9.56 -6.06 4.99
CA CYS A 66 9.18 -5.11 3.95
C CYS A 66 7.82 -5.47 3.33
N GLU A 67 7.63 -6.73 2.95
CA GLU A 67 6.37 -7.19 2.36
C GLU A 67 5.22 -7.06 3.36
N GLN A 68 5.44 -7.42 4.62
CA GLN A 68 4.44 -7.29 5.68
C GLN A 68 4.02 -5.83 5.89
N VAL A 69 4.96 -4.88 5.84
CA VAL A 69 4.65 -3.44 5.95
C VAL A 69 3.82 -2.96 4.76
N LEU A 70 4.24 -3.30 3.53
CA LEU A 70 3.57 -2.86 2.30
C LEU A 70 2.14 -3.39 2.19
N ASN A 71 1.90 -4.60 2.67
CA ASN A 71 0.59 -5.25 2.64
C ASN A 71 -0.22 -5.08 3.94
N SER A 72 0.33 -4.39 4.94
CA SER A 72 -0.40 -4.15 6.19
C SER A 72 -1.58 -3.19 5.96
N LYS A 73 -2.60 -3.30 6.81
CA LYS A 73 -3.74 -2.35 6.83
C LYS A 73 -3.33 -0.88 6.96
N TRP A 74 -2.12 -0.61 7.43
CA TRP A 74 -1.59 0.73 7.64
C TRP A 74 -1.06 1.38 6.35
N SER A 75 -0.85 0.61 5.27
CA SER A 75 -0.34 1.12 4.00
C SER A 75 -1.41 1.83 3.16
N VAL A 76 -2.69 1.72 3.56
CA VAL A 76 -3.86 2.30 2.92
C VAL A 76 -4.61 3.24 3.87
N VAL A 77 -5.31 4.23 3.30
CA VAL A 77 -6.31 5.05 4.01
C VAL A 77 -7.67 4.85 3.37
N ALA A 78 -8.70 4.70 4.21
CA ALA A 78 -10.09 4.46 3.80
C ALA A 78 -10.28 3.25 2.85
N GLY A 79 -9.37 2.27 2.90
CA GLY A 79 -9.42 1.05 2.09
C GLY A 79 -9.14 1.21 0.58
N ILE A 80 -8.94 2.44 0.10
CA ILE A 80 -8.85 2.74 -1.34
C ILE A 80 -7.50 3.35 -1.71
N PHE A 81 -7.02 4.32 -0.93
CA PHE A 81 -5.89 5.15 -1.33
C PHE A 81 -4.60 4.73 -0.61
N PRO A 82 -3.51 4.41 -1.34
CA PRO A 82 -2.25 4.11 -0.69
C PRO A 82 -1.68 5.38 -0.04
N ILE A 83 -1.11 5.24 1.16
CA ILE A 83 -0.44 6.33 1.87
C ILE A 83 0.70 6.94 1.04
N SER A 84 1.39 6.12 0.24
CA SER A 84 2.41 6.57 -0.69
C SER A 84 1.88 7.51 -1.76
N GLY A 85 0.61 7.37 -2.17
CA GLY A 85 -0.08 8.30 -3.08
C GLY A 85 -0.31 9.67 -2.42
N LEU A 86 -0.74 9.71 -1.16
CA LEU A 86 -0.84 10.96 -0.40
C LEU A 86 0.52 11.64 -0.24
N ALA A 87 1.56 10.86 0.07
CA ALA A 87 2.93 11.36 0.17
C ALA A 87 3.43 11.95 -1.16
N ALA A 88 3.12 11.31 -2.30
CA ALA A 88 3.45 11.84 -3.61
C ALA A 88 2.79 13.23 -3.84
N GLY A 89 1.53 13.40 -3.43
CA GLY A 89 0.85 14.70 -3.47
C GLY A 89 1.55 15.75 -2.59
N VAL A 90 1.98 15.40 -1.39
CA VAL A 90 2.74 16.28 -0.48
C VAL A 90 4.08 16.69 -1.10
N TYR A 91 4.85 15.75 -1.65
CA TYR A 91 6.14 16.07 -2.27
C TYR A 91 5.98 16.88 -3.58
N LEU A 92 4.92 16.64 -4.35
CA LEU A 92 4.60 17.45 -5.52
C LEU A 92 4.24 18.90 -5.11
N ALA A 93 3.40 19.07 -4.10
CA ALA A 93 3.06 20.40 -3.58
C ALA A 93 4.30 21.14 -3.06
N LEU A 94 5.22 20.41 -2.43
CA LEU A 94 6.49 20.97 -1.96
C LEU A 94 7.43 21.36 -3.10
N LEU A 95 7.48 20.57 -4.18
CA LEU A 95 8.24 20.91 -5.39
C LEU A 95 7.69 22.19 -6.03
N VAL A 96 6.37 22.32 -6.15
CA VAL A 96 5.72 23.53 -6.68
C VAL A 96 6.04 24.73 -5.78
N ALA A 97 5.89 24.60 -4.45
CA ALA A 97 6.21 25.68 -3.52
C ALA A 97 7.70 26.10 -3.59
N LEU A 98 8.61 25.15 -3.84
CA LEU A 98 10.04 25.44 -3.99
C LEU A 98 10.32 26.39 -5.16
N LEU A 99 9.62 26.23 -6.30
CA LEU A 99 9.77 27.10 -7.47
C LEU A 99 9.50 28.57 -7.13
N PHE A 100 8.52 28.82 -6.26
CA PHE A 100 8.08 30.16 -5.86
C PHE A 100 8.77 30.70 -4.60
N SER A 101 9.81 30.02 -4.08
CA SER A 101 10.54 30.46 -2.89
C SER A 101 11.58 31.57 -3.17
N GLY A 102 11.77 31.94 -4.46
CA GLY A 102 12.73 32.94 -4.99
C GLY A 102 12.72 34.30 -4.32
N ARG A 103 13.90 34.92 -4.18
CA ARG A 103 13.98 36.35 -3.82
C ARG A 103 13.50 37.27 -4.96
N SER A 104 13.52 36.77 -6.20
CA SER A 104 12.98 37.41 -7.40
C SER A 104 11.45 37.48 -7.41
N GLU A 105 10.79 36.59 -6.67
CA GLU A 105 9.34 36.47 -6.67
C GLU A 105 8.66 37.60 -5.89
N GLU A 106 7.38 37.82 -6.21
CA GLU A 106 6.54 38.75 -5.49
C GLU A 106 6.53 38.41 -3.98
N PRO A 107 6.68 39.39 -3.07
CA PRO A 107 6.77 39.15 -1.63
C PRO A 107 5.60 38.34 -1.04
N GLN A 108 4.39 38.52 -1.58
CA GLN A 108 3.20 37.77 -1.15
C GLN A 108 3.30 36.29 -1.54
N ILE A 109 3.59 36.01 -2.82
CA ILE A 109 3.77 34.66 -3.36
C ILE A 109 4.88 33.93 -2.63
N ARG A 110 6.04 34.59 -2.45
CA ARG A 110 7.17 34.05 -1.69
C ARG A 110 6.78 33.66 -0.27
N ARG A 111 6.00 34.51 0.42
CA ARG A 111 5.55 34.23 1.79
C ARG A 111 4.61 33.03 1.84
N ILE A 112 3.69 32.91 0.89
CA ILE A 112 2.79 31.74 0.79
C ILE A 112 3.60 30.47 0.54
N ALA A 113 4.53 30.50 -0.43
CA ALA A 113 5.39 29.36 -0.75
C ALA A 113 6.12 28.83 0.50
N TRP A 114 6.78 29.71 1.26
CA TRP A 114 7.47 29.30 2.47
C TRP A 114 6.53 28.82 3.60
N ARG A 115 5.34 29.43 3.77
CA ARG A 115 4.35 28.93 4.73
C ARG A 115 3.91 27.51 4.38
N THR A 116 3.62 27.27 3.12
CA THR A 116 3.27 25.95 2.61
C THR A 116 4.41 24.96 2.85
N MET A 117 5.65 25.31 2.50
CA MET A 117 6.83 24.47 2.76
C MET A 117 6.98 24.13 4.26
N LEU A 118 6.73 25.06 5.17
CA LEU A 118 6.82 24.84 6.62
C LEU A 118 5.74 23.88 7.16
N VAL A 119 4.50 24.05 6.71
CA VAL A 119 3.39 23.15 7.09
C VAL A 119 3.65 21.74 6.53
N LEU A 120 4.06 21.63 5.27
CA LEU A 120 4.38 20.33 4.64
C LEU A 120 5.60 19.66 5.31
N ALA A 121 6.64 20.41 5.68
CA ALA A 121 7.77 19.87 6.44
C ALA A 121 7.35 19.34 7.81
N GLY A 122 6.43 20.04 8.49
CA GLY A 122 5.81 19.54 9.72
C GLY A 122 5.06 18.23 9.49
N ALA A 123 4.21 18.18 8.45
CA ALA A 123 3.45 16.97 8.12
C ALA A 123 4.34 15.79 7.74
N ILE A 124 5.41 16.00 6.98
CA ILE A 124 6.41 14.97 6.66
C ILE A 124 7.04 14.43 7.95
N THR A 125 7.38 15.32 8.89
CA THR A 125 7.96 14.93 10.19
C THR A 125 6.98 14.10 11.02
N GLY A 126 5.73 14.55 11.16
CA GLY A 126 4.69 13.82 11.88
C GLY A 126 4.42 12.43 11.28
N SER A 127 4.34 12.36 9.94
CA SER A 127 4.17 11.10 9.22
C SER A 127 5.35 10.15 9.43
N ALA A 128 6.59 10.64 9.35
CA ALA A 128 7.77 9.83 9.58
C ALA A 128 7.79 9.22 10.99
N ILE A 129 7.37 9.99 12.01
CA ILE A 129 7.24 9.49 13.38
C ILE A 129 6.17 8.39 13.45
N TRP A 130 4.95 8.69 12.97
CA TRP A 130 3.82 7.76 13.02
C TRP A 130 4.12 6.42 12.31
N PHE A 131 4.56 6.47 11.06
CA PHE A 131 4.83 5.25 10.29
C PHE A 131 6.06 4.49 10.76
N SER A 132 7.02 5.15 11.42
CA SER A 132 8.13 4.44 12.08
C SER A 132 7.64 3.70 13.33
N ILE A 133 6.71 4.29 14.09
CA ILE A 133 6.08 3.63 15.24
C ILE A 133 5.29 2.41 14.77
N LEU A 134 4.46 2.55 13.73
CA LEU A 134 3.68 1.44 13.18
C LEU A 134 4.58 0.28 12.73
N GLN A 135 5.64 0.57 11.97
CA GLN A 135 6.58 -0.45 11.52
C GLN A 135 7.29 -1.17 12.67
N LYS A 136 7.81 -0.41 13.65
CA LYS A 136 8.54 -0.97 14.80
C LYS A 136 7.64 -1.80 15.73
N TRP A 137 6.46 -1.28 16.08
CA TRP A 137 5.68 -1.79 17.21
C TRP A 137 4.44 -2.60 16.82
N PHE A 138 3.88 -2.39 15.63
CA PHE A 138 2.66 -3.08 15.19
C PHE A 138 2.94 -4.12 14.12
N VAL A 139 3.85 -3.83 13.18
CA VAL A 139 4.25 -4.80 12.14
C VAL A 139 5.44 -5.65 12.58
N GLY A 140 6.32 -5.12 13.45
CA GLY A 140 7.47 -5.86 13.98
C GLY A 140 8.72 -5.81 13.10
N GLY A 141 8.76 -4.93 12.10
CA GLY A 141 9.96 -4.71 11.31
C GLY A 141 9.86 -3.55 10.31
N PHE A 142 10.98 -3.26 9.64
CA PHE A 142 11.12 -2.07 8.80
C PHE A 142 11.13 -2.41 7.31
N CYS A 143 10.44 -1.59 6.53
CA CYS A 143 10.51 -1.56 5.08
C CYS A 143 11.62 -0.60 4.62
N PRO A 144 12.67 -1.08 3.91
CA PRO A 144 13.76 -0.23 3.44
C PRO A 144 13.30 0.94 2.55
N TYR A 145 12.28 0.74 1.73
CA TYR A 145 11.71 1.79 0.88
C TYR A 145 11.00 2.88 1.71
N CYS A 146 10.15 2.49 2.67
CA CYS A 146 9.49 3.43 3.57
C CYS A 146 10.52 4.20 4.40
N MET A 147 11.51 3.51 4.96
CA MET A 147 12.57 4.16 5.74
C MET A 147 13.40 5.11 4.90
N SER A 148 13.72 4.76 3.65
CA SER A 148 14.42 5.65 2.72
C SER A 148 13.60 6.92 2.44
N ALA A 149 12.30 6.78 2.21
CA ALA A 149 11.40 7.92 1.99
C ALA A 149 11.29 8.80 3.26
N HIS A 150 11.15 8.20 4.44
CA HIS A 150 11.06 8.94 5.70
C HIS A 150 12.37 9.64 6.07
N ILE A 151 13.52 8.98 5.91
CA ILE A 151 14.84 9.60 6.16
C ILE A 151 15.05 10.77 5.20
N THR A 152 14.76 10.58 3.91
CA THR A 152 14.86 11.66 2.91
C THR A 152 13.95 12.83 3.27
N GLY A 153 12.70 12.55 3.65
CA GLY A 153 11.72 13.55 4.08
C GLY A 153 12.10 14.30 5.36
N LEU A 154 12.69 13.61 6.34
CA LEU A 154 13.19 14.23 7.58
C LEU A 154 14.38 15.15 7.30
N LEU A 155 15.35 14.71 6.49
CA LEU A 155 16.48 15.55 6.06
C LEU A 155 15.99 16.83 5.37
N LEU A 156 15.05 16.67 4.45
CA LEU A 156 14.40 17.76 3.74
C LEU A 156 13.68 18.73 4.71
N SER A 157 12.94 18.21 5.68
CA SER A 157 12.22 19.01 6.69
C SER A 157 13.18 19.82 7.56
N VAL A 158 14.27 19.20 8.01
CA VAL A 158 15.34 19.87 8.78
C VAL A 158 15.96 21.02 7.98
N ILE A 159 16.27 20.81 6.70
CA ILE A 159 16.85 21.85 5.84
C ILE A 159 15.88 23.02 5.67
N ILE A 160 14.59 22.76 5.41
CA ILE A 160 13.57 23.79 5.25
C ILE A 160 13.43 24.62 6.52
N ILE A 161 13.23 23.96 7.68
CA ILE A 161 13.04 24.64 8.97
C ILE A 161 14.27 25.48 9.32
N ARG A 162 15.47 24.91 9.19
CA ARG A 162 16.73 25.62 9.47
C ARG A 162 16.88 26.86 8.58
N ARG A 163 16.54 26.75 7.29
CA ARG A 163 16.60 27.88 6.35
C ARG A 163 15.58 28.96 6.71
N SER A 164 14.35 28.59 7.04
CA SER A 164 13.32 29.54 7.48
C SER A 164 13.70 30.27 8.78
N LEU A 165 14.34 29.58 9.74
CA LEU A 165 14.84 30.20 10.97
C LEU A 165 15.97 31.21 10.69
N MET A 166 16.90 30.87 9.79
CA MET A 166 17.97 31.81 9.40
C MET A 166 17.42 33.05 8.71
N GLU A 167 16.42 32.90 7.82
CA GLU A 167 15.75 34.03 7.18
C GLU A 167 14.92 34.87 8.17
N ALA A 168 14.44 34.28 9.27
CA ALA A 168 13.74 35.00 10.34
C ALA A 168 14.67 35.80 11.26
N GLY A 169 15.92 35.34 11.47
CA GLY A 169 16.89 35.95 12.40
C GLY A 169 17.88 36.94 11.76
N SER A 170 18.10 36.87 10.45
CA SER A 170 19.22 37.56 9.78
C SER A 170 19.00 39.04 9.42
N ASP A 171 17.77 39.58 9.49
CA ASP A 171 17.49 40.92 8.96
C ASP A 171 17.15 41.94 10.07
N MET A 172 18.03 42.91 10.29
CA MET A 172 17.84 44.09 11.17
C MET A 172 16.87 45.13 10.55
N ASN A 173 16.39 44.89 9.33
CA ASN A 173 15.47 45.76 8.61
C ASN A 173 14.05 45.16 8.64
N GLU A 174 13.11 45.78 9.39
CA GLU A 174 11.75 45.24 9.62
C GLU A 174 11.00 44.89 8.31
N ASN A 175 11.26 45.62 7.23
CA ASN A 175 10.57 45.46 5.95
C ASN A 175 10.98 44.21 5.14
N ARG A 176 12.02 43.46 5.56
CA ARG A 176 12.48 42.26 4.83
C ARG A 176 12.26 40.94 5.56
N LYS A 177 11.81 40.97 6.83
CA LYS A 177 11.53 39.74 7.59
C LYS A 177 10.41 38.94 6.92
N LEU A 178 10.76 37.74 6.45
CA LEU A 178 9.78 36.84 5.86
C LEU A 178 8.84 36.26 6.93
N PHE A 179 9.38 35.93 8.11
CA PHE A 179 8.66 35.43 9.28
C PHE A 179 9.30 35.91 10.59
N ARG A 180 8.50 35.91 11.67
CA ARG A 180 9.02 35.86 13.04
C ARG A 180 9.34 34.40 13.40
N PRO A 181 10.37 34.11 14.21
CA PRO A 181 10.74 32.73 14.58
C PRO A 181 9.58 31.94 15.22
N PHE A 182 8.73 32.63 15.99
CA PHE A 182 7.50 32.05 16.55
C PHE A 182 6.56 31.49 15.46
N ASN A 183 6.41 32.18 14.33
CA ASN A 183 5.54 31.72 13.24
C ASN A 183 6.13 30.47 12.55
N VAL A 184 7.45 30.36 12.48
CA VAL A 184 8.12 29.15 11.95
C VAL A 184 7.76 27.95 12.82
N MET A 185 7.94 28.08 14.14
CA MET A 185 7.58 27.03 15.10
C MET A 185 6.09 26.68 15.02
N LEU A 186 5.21 27.68 15.04
CA LEU A 186 3.75 27.48 14.99
C LEU A 186 3.31 26.71 13.74
N LEU A 187 3.80 27.09 12.56
CA LEU A 187 3.42 26.44 11.29
C LEU A 187 3.97 25.01 11.18
N THR A 188 5.20 24.78 11.64
CA THR A 188 5.78 23.43 11.68
C THR A 188 5.00 22.53 12.64
N VAL A 189 4.67 23.00 13.84
CA VAL A 189 3.88 22.24 14.82
C VAL A 189 2.48 21.96 14.27
N ALA A 190 1.82 22.96 13.65
CA ALA A 190 0.53 22.76 13.00
C ALA A 190 0.61 21.66 11.92
N GLY A 191 1.69 21.64 11.13
CA GLY A 191 1.96 20.59 10.16
C GLY A 191 2.11 19.20 10.80
N ILE A 192 2.84 19.08 11.91
CA ILE A 192 3.06 17.80 12.63
C ILE A 192 1.72 17.16 13.08
N PHE A 193 0.72 17.98 13.42
CA PHE A 193 -0.60 17.49 13.82
C PHE A 193 -1.49 17.06 12.64
N LEU A 194 -1.18 17.42 11.39
CA LEU A 194 -1.98 16.99 10.23
C LEU A 194 -2.01 15.45 10.07
N PRO A 195 -0.87 14.74 10.11
CA PRO A 195 -0.86 13.27 10.14
C PRO A 195 -1.57 12.66 11.34
N ALA A 196 -1.72 13.38 12.47
CA ALA A 196 -2.42 12.84 13.63
C ALA A 196 -3.91 12.62 13.35
N ALA A 197 -4.56 13.54 12.60
CA ALA A 197 -5.95 13.36 12.18
C ALA A 197 -6.11 12.13 11.25
N MET A 198 -5.15 11.90 10.35
CA MET A 198 -5.09 10.71 9.51
C MET A 198 -4.78 9.45 10.33
N ALA A 199 -3.89 9.51 11.31
CA ALA A 199 -3.60 8.38 12.21
C ALA A 199 -4.85 7.98 12.99
N VAL A 200 -5.60 8.96 13.50
CA VAL A 200 -6.90 8.73 14.15
C VAL A 200 -7.88 8.09 13.17
N SER A 201 -7.94 8.53 11.90
CA SER A 201 -8.80 7.89 10.92
C SER A 201 -8.37 6.44 10.60
N GLN A 202 -7.07 6.15 10.52
CA GLN A 202 -6.57 4.79 10.34
C GLN A 202 -6.88 3.86 11.53
N VAL A 203 -7.00 4.41 12.74
CA VAL A 203 -7.38 3.65 13.94
C VAL A 203 -8.89 3.50 14.05
N LEU A 204 -9.68 4.53 13.73
CA LEU A 204 -11.14 4.54 13.91
C LEU A 204 -11.92 3.92 12.74
N PHE A 205 -11.45 4.08 11.50
CA PHE A 205 -12.10 3.53 10.29
C PHE A 205 -11.54 2.17 9.89
N THR A 206 -11.01 1.40 10.84
CA THR A 206 -10.78 -0.03 10.60
C THR A 206 -12.12 -0.67 10.28
N PHE A 207 -12.29 -1.15 9.04
CA PHE A 207 -13.15 -2.31 8.80
C PHE A 207 -12.69 -3.36 9.82
N GLY A 208 -13.64 -3.82 10.64
CA GLY A 208 -13.36 -4.61 11.83
C GLY A 208 -12.40 -5.74 11.51
N SER A 209 -11.25 -5.76 12.18
CA SER A 209 -10.54 -7.02 12.34
C SER A 209 -11.36 -7.83 13.34
N SER A 210 -12.00 -8.92 12.92
CA SER A 210 -12.75 -9.81 13.83
C SER A 210 -11.84 -10.68 14.70
N TYR A 211 -10.75 -10.11 15.19
CA TYR A 211 -9.93 -10.72 16.22
C TYR A 211 -10.00 -9.86 17.47
N ASP A 212 -11.10 -10.01 18.20
CA ASP A 212 -11.20 -9.55 19.58
C ASP A 212 -10.90 -10.74 20.51
N LYS A 213 -9.70 -10.72 21.09
CA LYS A 213 -9.33 -11.40 22.35
C LYS A 213 -9.77 -12.87 22.53
N GLY A 214 -9.75 -13.68 21.49
CA GLY A 214 -9.88 -15.14 21.61
C GLY A 214 -11.28 -15.66 21.92
N GLU A 215 -12.33 -14.84 21.77
CA GLU A 215 -13.69 -15.35 21.67
C GLU A 215 -14.00 -15.60 20.20
N SER A 216 -13.91 -16.87 19.78
CA SER A 216 -14.50 -17.30 18.50
C SER A 216 -15.98 -16.96 18.52
N MET A 217 -16.47 -16.29 17.49
CA MET A 217 -17.90 -15.99 17.36
C MET A 217 -18.78 -17.20 17.65
N HIS A 218 -19.83 -16.97 18.43
CA HIS A 218 -20.73 -17.99 18.98
C HIS A 218 -21.52 -18.81 17.96
N TYR A 219 -21.41 -18.56 16.66
CA TYR A 219 -22.19 -19.28 15.65
C TYR A 219 -21.44 -19.35 14.32
N MET A 220 -20.43 -20.23 14.22
CA MET A 220 -19.99 -20.70 12.90
C MET A 220 -21.04 -21.69 12.37
N PRO A 221 -21.48 -21.57 11.10
CA PRO A 221 -22.35 -22.55 10.48
C PRO A 221 -21.72 -23.94 10.58
N GLU A 222 -22.42 -24.89 11.20
CA GLU A 222 -21.92 -26.27 11.35
C GLU A 222 -21.69 -26.87 9.96
N LEU A 223 -20.43 -27.17 9.62
CA LEU A 223 -20.06 -27.86 8.38
C LEU A 223 -20.21 -29.36 8.60
N ASN A 224 -20.91 -30.03 7.68
CA ASN A 224 -20.80 -31.47 7.59
C ASN A 224 -19.49 -31.79 6.86
N TYR A 225 -18.49 -32.25 7.60
CA TYR A 225 -17.14 -32.52 7.09
C TYR A 225 -17.07 -33.69 6.10
N GLU A 226 -18.12 -34.51 5.99
CA GLU A 226 -18.23 -35.54 4.95
C GLU A 226 -18.63 -34.95 3.59
N ASN A 227 -19.18 -33.74 3.59
CA ASN A 227 -19.68 -33.06 2.40
C ASN A 227 -18.84 -31.83 2.06
N VAL A 228 -17.56 -31.80 2.39
CA VAL A 228 -16.63 -30.72 1.98
C VAL A 228 -15.29 -31.34 1.57
N PRO A 229 -14.52 -30.70 0.67
CA PRO A 229 -13.14 -31.09 0.44
C PRO A 229 -12.31 -30.93 1.72
N VAL A 230 -11.46 -31.93 2.04
CA VAL A 230 -10.65 -31.95 3.26
C VAL A 230 -9.21 -32.31 2.95
N VAL A 231 -8.27 -31.59 3.57
CA VAL A 231 -6.85 -32.01 3.66
C VAL A 231 -6.62 -32.69 5.01
N GLY A 232 -6.31 -33.98 4.98
CA GLY A 232 -6.24 -34.85 6.17
C GLY A 232 -7.45 -35.76 6.29
N HIS A 233 -7.69 -36.33 7.47
CA HIS A 233 -8.83 -37.22 7.68
C HIS A 233 -10.09 -36.43 8.08
N ASN A 234 -11.22 -36.73 7.45
CA ASN A 234 -12.53 -36.14 7.77
C ASN A 234 -13.04 -36.45 9.19
N ASN A 235 -12.44 -37.41 9.89
CA ASN A 235 -12.73 -37.79 11.27
C ASN A 235 -11.65 -37.33 12.28
N ALA A 236 -10.74 -36.43 11.86
CA ALA A 236 -9.72 -35.89 12.75
C ALA A 236 -10.37 -35.20 13.96
N PRO A 237 -9.80 -35.34 15.18
CA PRO A 237 -10.34 -34.72 16.40
C PRO A 237 -10.32 -33.19 16.36
N HIS A 238 -9.47 -32.59 15.51
CA HIS A 238 -9.43 -31.15 15.28
C HIS A 238 -9.53 -30.87 13.79
N ILE A 239 -10.60 -30.18 13.38
CA ILE A 239 -10.81 -29.76 12.00
C ILE A 239 -10.85 -28.24 11.97
N VAL A 240 -10.00 -27.64 11.14
CA VAL A 240 -9.91 -26.20 10.95
C VAL A 240 -10.59 -25.83 9.63
N ASN A 241 -11.55 -24.91 9.67
CA ASN A 241 -12.18 -24.40 8.46
C ASN A 241 -11.21 -23.42 7.79
N LEU A 242 -10.72 -23.78 6.60
CA LEU A 242 -9.81 -22.96 5.83
C LEU A 242 -10.60 -22.15 4.80
N LEU A 243 -10.75 -20.86 5.05
CA LEU A 243 -11.29 -19.91 4.07
C LEU A 243 -10.18 -19.48 3.11
N TYR A 244 -10.41 -19.59 1.80
CA TYR A 244 -9.37 -19.29 0.82
C TYR A 244 -9.90 -18.88 -0.55
N ASP A 245 -9.01 -18.35 -1.39
CA ASP A 245 -9.28 -17.91 -2.74
C ASP A 245 -8.15 -18.37 -3.70
N TYR A 246 -8.50 -18.86 -4.88
CA TYR A 246 -7.55 -19.42 -5.86
C TYR A 246 -6.68 -18.37 -6.57
N GLN A 247 -7.02 -17.08 -6.47
CA GLN A 247 -6.21 -15.96 -6.93
C GLN A 247 -5.44 -15.25 -5.81
N CYS A 248 -5.59 -15.69 -4.55
CA CYS A 248 -4.89 -15.12 -3.41
C CYS A 248 -3.49 -15.74 -3.20
N ARG A 249 -2.45 -14.91 -3.28
CA ARG A 249 -1.06 -15.31 -3.04
C ARG A 249 -0.82 -15.86 -1.64
N TYR A 250 -1.45 -15.29 -0.61
CA TYR A 250 -1.29 -15.79 0.76
C TYR A 250 -1.97 -17.14 0.96
N CYS A 251 -3.10 -17.37 0.29
CA CYS A 251 -3.76 -18.68 0.29
C CYS A 251 -2.85 -19.74 -0.35
N GLN A 252 -2.14 -19.39 -1.41
CA GLN A 252 -1.17 -20.28 -2.04
C GLN A 252 -0.02 -20.66 -1.10
N GLU A 253 0.60 -19.67 -0.44
CA GLU A 253 1.69 -19.93 0.51
C GLU A 253 1.20 -20.81 1.68
N LEU A 254 -0.02 -20.56 2.17
CA LEU A 254 -0.64 -21.37 3.21
C LEU A 254 -0.93 -22.81 2.75
N HIS A 255 -1.39 -23.02 1.51
CA HIS A 255 -1.72 -24.36 1.01
C HIS A 255 -0.52 -25.31 1.02
N PHE A 256 0.70 -24.82 0.76
CA PHE A 256 1.90 -25.65 0.87
C PHE A 256 2.20 -26.15 2.28
N MET A 257 1.76 -25.42 3.30
CA MET A 257 2.02 -25.77 4.70
C MET A 257 1.01 -26.79 5.25
N LEU A 258 -0.14 -26.98 4.59
CA LEU A 258 -1.25 -27.79 5.14
C LEU A 258 -0.85 -29.24 5.36
N LYS A 259 -0.23 -29.87 4.35
CA LYS A 259 0.19 -31.28 4.43
C LYS A 259 1.23 -31.50 5.54
N GLU A 260 2.19 -30.58 5.66
CA GLU A 260 3.20 -30.63 6.72
C GLU A 260 2.57 -30.46 8.11
N ALA A 261 1.59 -29.55 8.26
CA ALA A 261 0.87 -29.36 9.51
C ALA A 261 0.06 -30.62 9.91
N VAL A 262 -0.68 -31.21 8.96
CA VAL A 262 -1.42 -32.47 9.19
C VAL A 262 -0.49 -33.60 9.62
N ASN A 263 0.65 -33.75 8.94
CA ASN A 263 1.65 -34.77 9.24
C ASN A 263 2.28 -34.55 10.63
N SER A 264 2.62 -33.30 10.97
CA SER A 264 3.21 -32.93 12.26
C SER A 264 2.26 -33.20 13.43
N CYS A 265 0.95 -33.19 13.19
CA CYS A 265 -0.08 -33.51 14.18
C CYS A 265 -0.46 -35.01 14.21
N ASN A 266 0.29 -35.90 13.55
CA ASN A 266 0.03 -37.34 13.50
C ASN A 266 -1.42 -37.67 13.07
N GLY A 267 -1.96 -36.94 12.09
CA GLY A 267 -3.33 -37.14 11.59
C GLY A 267 -4.44 -36.69 12.54
N ARG A 268 -4.09 -35.99 13.65
CA ARG A 268 -5.07 -35.41 14.58
C ARG A 268 -5.64 -34.06 14.14
N LEU A 269 -5.10 -33.49 13.06
CA LEU A 269 -5.49 -32.23 12.46
C LEU A 269 -5.95 -32.49 11.03
N ALA A 270 -7.03 -31.83 10.63
CA ALA A 270 -7.45 -31.73 9.24
C ALA A 270 -7.94 -30.32 8.92
N PHE A 271 -7.97 -29.98 7.64
CA PHE A 271 -8.46 -28.70 7.14
C PHE A 271 -9.66 -28.92 6.24
N ALA A 272 -10.81 -28.37 6.60
CA ALA A 272 -11.99 -28.32 5.75
C ALA A 272 -11.85 -27.14 4.79
N LEU A 273 -11.70 -27.43 3.50
CA LEU A 273 -11.47 -26.43 2.47
C LEU A 273 -12.77 -25.72 2.11
N CYS A 274 -12.81 -24.42 2.36
CA CYS A 274 -13.99 -23.57 2.22
C CYS A 274 -13.67 -22.40 1.28
N PRO A 275 -13.77 -22.57 -0.06
CA PRO A 275 -13.44 -21.51 -1.00
C PRO A 275 -14.40 -20.31 -0.80
N ALA A 276 -13.82 -19.15 -0.47
CA ALA A 276 -14.49 -17.89 -0.24
C ALA A 276 -13.94 -16.83 -1.21
N PRO A 277 -14.44 -16.79 -2.46
CA PRO A 277 -13.89 -15.94 -3.50
C PRO A 277 -13.85 -14.45 -3.10
N LEU A 278 -12.77 -13.75 -3.44
CA LEU A 278 -12.56 -12.33 -3.16
C LEU A 278 -13.14 -11.45 -4.29
N ASP A 279 -14.32 -11.82 -4.75
CA ASP A 279 -15.03 -11.20 -5.88
C ASP A 279 -16.49 -10.94 -5.49
N SER A 280 -16.93 -9.68 -5.64
CA SER A 280 -18.28 -9.21 -5.32
C SER A 280 -19.39 -9.90 -6.12
N ASP A 281 -19.08 -10.55 -7.24
CA ASP A 281 -20.07 -11.28 -8.04
C ASP A 281 -20.67 -12.49 -7.32
N CYS A 282 -19.90 -13.12 -6.41
CA CYS A 282 -20.37 -14.25 -5.61
C CYS A 282 -20.13 -14.11 -4.10
N ASN A 283 -19.41 -13.06 -3.66
CA ASN A 283 -19.17 -12.78 -2.26
C ASN A 283 -19.69 -11.38 -1.87
N PRO A 284 -20.87 -11.27 -1.24
CA PRO A 284 -21.48 -9.97 -0.90
C PRO A 284 -20.71 -9.18 0.17
N TYR A 285 -19.74 -9.80 0.84
CA TYR A 285 -18.90 -9.17 1.86
C TYR A 285 -17.63 -8.54 1.28
N VAL A 286 -17.41 -8.67 -0.03
CA VAL A 286 -16.35 -7.99 -0.78
C VAL A 286 -16.95 -6.73 -1.41
N PRO A 287 -16.57 -5.51 -0.98
CA PRO A 287 -17.25 -4.29 -1.42
C PRO A 287 -17.08 -3.96 -2.92
N VAL A 288 -15.91 -4.28 -3.48
CA VAL A 288 -15.56 -4.02 -4.88
C VAL A 288 -14.55 -5.08 -5.34
N SER A 289 -14.86 -5.82 -6.40
CA SER A 289 -13.88 -6.70 -7.06
C SER A 289 -12.74 -5.88 -7.63
N SER A 290 -11.51 -6.16 -7.18
CA SER A 290 -10.33 -5.70 -7.90
C SER A 290 -10.19 -6.52 -9.19
N GLY A 291 -9.65 -5.92 -10.25
CA GLY A 291 -9.38 -6.67 -11.50
C GLY A 291 -8.48 -7.90 -11.30
N ALA A 292 -7.72 -7.96 -10.20
CA ALA A 292 -6.90 -9.11 -9.86
C ALA A 292 -7.70 -10.34 -9.40
N PHE A 293 -8.94 -10.18 -8.94
CA PHE A 293 -9.80 -11.26 -8.41
C PHE A 293 -11.00 -11.59 -9.31
N GLY A 294 -11.09 -11.01 -10.51
CA GLY A 294 -12.26 -11.13 -11.40
C GLY A 294 -12.59 -12.54 -11.91
N ASN A 295 -11.73 -13.54 -11.66
CA ASN A 295 -11.97 -14.93 -12.03
C ASN A 295 -12.26 -15.81 -10.81
N SER A 296 -12.29 -15.25 -9.60
CA SER A 296 -12.25 -16.03 -8.36
C SER A 296 -13.49 -16.90 -8.19
N CYS A 297 -14.66 -16.36 -8.54
CA CYS A 297 -15.91 -17.11 -8.51
C CYS A 297 -15.89 -18.31 -9.47
N GLU A 298 -15.37 -18.12 -10.68
CA GLU A 298 -15.32 -19.19 -11.68
C GLU A 298 -14.32 -20.28 -11.29
N LEU A 299 -13.13 -19.90 -10.82
CA LEU A 299 -12.12 -20.85 -10.35
C LEU A 299 -12.63 -21.69 -9.17
N ALA A 300 -13.35 -21.08 -8.22
CA ALA A 300 -13.97 -21.80 -7.11
C ALA A 300 -15.02 -22.80 -7.58
N ARG A 301 -15.86 -22.43 -8.57
CA ARG A 301 -16.84 -23.35 -9.18
C ARG A 301 -16.17 -24.53 -9.86
N ILE A 302 -15.12 -24.29 -10.64
CA ILE A 302 -14.36 -25.34 -11.34
C ILE A 302 -13.78 -26.33 -10.32
N ALA A 303 -13.15 -25.83 -9.26
CA ALA A 303 -12.55 -26.69 -8.23
C ALA A 303 -13.60 -27.55 -7.51
N LEU A 304 -14.73 -26.96 -7.11
CA LEU A 304 -15.82 -27.70 -6.48
C LEU A 304 -16.46 -28.71 -7.44
N ALA A 305 -16.52 -28.42 -8.74
CA ALA A 305 -16.98 -29.37 -9.74
C ALA A 305 -16.03 -30.57 -9.90
N VAL A 306 -14.71 -30.37 -9.82
CA VAL A 306 -13.74 -31.46 -9.78
C VAL A 306 -14.00 -32.36 -8.56
N TRP A 307 -14.12 -31.76 -7.37
CA TRP A 307 -14.41 -32.50 -6.14
C TRP A 307 -15.74 -33.27 -6.20
N ILE A 308 -16.79 -32.66 -6.74
CA ILE A 308 -18.10 -33.31 -6.92
C ILE A 308 -18.05 -34.46 -7.92
N ALA A 309 -17.26 -34.31 -8.99
CA ALA A 309 -17.14 -35.32 -10.03
C ALA A 309 -16.35 -36.54 -9.56
N ASP A 310 -15.27 -36.31 -8.81
CA ASP A 310 -14.39 -37.34 -8.26
C ASP A 310 -13.52 -36.72 -7.14
N ASP A 311 -13.85 -37.04 -5.89
CA ASP A 311 -13.16 -36.50 -4.71
C ASP A 311 -11.72 -37.04 -4.58
N SER A 312 -11.43 -38.19 -5.15
CA SER A 312 -10.12 -38.85 -5.06
C SER A 312 -9.01 -38.12 -5.83
N VAL A 313 -9.38 -37.39 -6.90
CA VAL A 313 -8.43 -36.61 -7.73
C VAL A 313 -8.42 -35.12 -7.37
N PHE A 314 -9.32 -34.68 -6.50
CA PHE A 314 -9.38 -33.29 -6.08
C PHE A 314 -8.07 -32.78 -5.44
N PRO A 315 -7.36 -33.54 -4.57
CA PRO A 315 -6.08 -33.09 -4.03
C PRO A 315 -5.04 -32.76 -5.11
N ASP A 316 -4.99 -33.53 -6.20
CA ASP A 316 -4.07 -33.28 -7.32
C ASP A 316 -4.44 -32.00 -8.08
N PHE A 317 -5.75 -31.75 -8.24
CA PHE A 317 -6.24 -30.51 -8.84
C PHE A 317 -5.94 -29.29 -7.97
N ASP A 318 -6.22 -29.39 -6.67
CA ASP A 318 -6.02 -28.30 -5.70
C ASP A 318 -4.54 -27.93 -5.56
N ASP A 319 -3.65 -28.92 -5.44
CA ASP A 319 -2.20 -28.71 -5.46
C ASP A 319 -1.75 -28.04 -6.76
N TRP A 320 -2.29 -28.48 -7.91
CA TRP A 320 -1.93 -27.93 -9.21
C TRP A 320 -2.34 -26.46 -9.37
N MET A 321 -3.50 -26.07 -8.84
CA MET A 321 -3.96 -24.68 -8.82
C MET A 321 -2.97 -23.75 -8.10
N PHE A 322 -2.31 -24.27 -7.07
CA PHE A 322 -1.32 -23.54 -6.26
C PHE A 322 0.15 -23.78 -6.65
N SER A 323 0.41 -24.65 -7.64
CA SER A 323 1.76 -25.02 -8.06
C SER A 323 2.50 -23.93 -8.86
N PHE A 324 3.83 -24.00 -8.86
CA PHE A 324 4.70 -23.10 -9.61
C PHE A 324 4.85 -23.45 -11.10
N GLU A 325 3.99 -24.31 -11.67
CA GLU A 325 4.08 -24.63 -13.10
C GLU A 325 3.75 -23.42 -14.00
N THR A 326 3.24 -22.33 -13.45
CA THR A 326 3.08 -21.04 -14.14
C THR A 326 4.39 -20.29 -14.39
N GLY A 327 5.52 -20.71 -13.79
CA GLY A 327 6.86 -20.18 -14.02
C GLY A 327 7.65 -19.90 -12.75
N ASP A 328 8.68 -19.04 -12.84
CA ASP A 328 9.58 -18.69 -11.72
C ASP A 328 8.86 -18.05 -10.50
N ARG A 329 7.60 -17.64 -10.68
CA ARG A 329 6.72 -17.11 -9.64
C ARG A 329 5.32 -17.67 -9.87
N TRP A 330 4.63 -17.97 -8.77
CA TRP A 330 3.23 -18.37 -8.85
C TRP A 330 2.37 -17.23 -9.41
N MET A 331 1.59 -17.56 -10.43
CA MET A 331 0.49 -16.77 -10.95
C MET A 331 -0.80 -17.60 -10.84
N PRO A 332 -1.93 -16.99 -10.48
CA PRO A 332 -3.22 -17.69 -10.51
C PRO A 332 -3.52 -18.27 -11.88
N ARG A 333 -4.14 -19.45 -11.91
CA ARG A 333 -4.64 -20.04 -13.16
C ARG A 333 -5.76 -19.18 -13.72
N ASN A 334 -5.84 -19.10 -15.05
CA ASN A 334 -7.03 -18.55 -15.67
C ASN A 334 -8.13 -19.65 -15.76
N PRO A 335 -9.41 -19.28 -15.89
CA PRO A 335 -10.50 -20.25 -15.91
C PRO A 335 -10.39 -21.31 -17.00
N GLU A 336 -9.87 -20.96 -18.18
CA GLU A 336 -9.75 -21.90 -19.29
C GLU A 336 -8.69 -22.98 -19.01
N GLU A 337 -7.54 -22.60 -18.44
CA GLU A 337 -6.53 -23.57 -17.99
C GLU A 337 -7.08 -24.50 -16.90
N ALA A 338 -7.78 -23.93 -15.92
CA ALA A 338 -8.39 -24.69 -14.85
C ALA A 338 -9.46 -25.67 -15.38
N ARG A 339 -10.28 -25.24 -16.33
CA ARG A 339 -11.26 -26.09 -17.02
C ARG A 339 -10.59 -27.24 -17.76
N LEU A 340 -9.54 -26.98 -18.53
CA LEU A 340 -8.82 -28.02 -19.27
C LEU A 340 -8.20 -29.06 -18.31
N LYS A 341 -7.60 -28.61 -17.20
CA LYS A 341 -7.05 -29.54 -16.20
C LYS A 341 -8.14 -30.34 -15.50
N ALA A 342 -9.28 -29.72 -15.21
CA ALA A 342 -10.44 -30.42 -14.65
C ALA A 342 -10.93 -31.52 -15.60
N GLU A 343 -11.10 -31.20 -16.89
CA GLU A 343 -11.53 -32.17 -17.91
C GLU A 343 -10.50 -33.29 -18.12
N GLU A 344 -9.21 -33.02 -17.97
CA GLU A 344 -8.14 -34.03 -17.99
C GLU A 344 -8.30 -35.02 -16.82
N LEU A 345 -8.57 -34.54 -15.61
CA LEU A 345 -8.63 -35.38 -14.40
C LEU A 345 -9.93 -36.17 -14.29
N VAL A 346 -11.08 -35.56 -14.56
CA VAL A 346 -12.39 -36.19 -14.33
C VAL A 346 -13.14 -36.57 -15.61
N SER A 347 -12.60 -36.29 -16.80
CA SER A 347 -13.27 -36.32 -18.11
C SER A 347 -14.27 -35.18 -18.33
N ARG A 348 -14.39 -34.75 -19.59
CA ARG A 348 -15.29 -33.68 -20.02
C ARG A 348 -16.75 -33.92 -19.63
N ASP A 349 -17.25 -35.15 -19.79
CA ASP A 349 -18.66 -35.47 -19.51
C ASP A 349 -18.98 -35.42 -18.02
N LYS A 350 -18.10 -35.96 -17.16
CA LYS A 350 -18.31 -35.86 -15.70
C LYS A 350 -18.17 -34.43 -15.22
N PHE A 351 -17.18 -33.69 -15.71
CA PHE A 351 -16.98 -32.29 -15.37
C PHE A 351 -18.21 -31.44 -15.74
N ALA A 352 -18.70 -31.56 -16.98
CA ALA A 352 -19.89 -30.84 -17.44
C ALA A 352 -21.13 -31.17 -16.59
N LYS A 353 -21.30 -32.44 -16.20
CA LYS A 353 -22.38 -32.85 -15.29
C LYS A 353 -22.21 -32.23 -13.89
N ALA A 354 -21.02 -32.28 -13.31
CA ALA A 354 -20.72 -31.73 -11.99
C ALA A 354 -20.88 -30.20 -11.94
N MET A 355 -20.53 -29.47 -13.00
CA MET A 355 -20.72 -28.02 -13.10
C MET A 355 -22.19 -27.56 -12.98
N THR A 356 -23.14 -28.48 -13.18
CA THR A 356 -24.59 -28.21 -12.99
C THR A 356 -25.11 -28.57 -11.61
N ASP A 357 -24.26 -29.11 -10.74
CA ASP A 357 -24.66 -29.56 -9.41
C ASP A 357 -24.93 -28.36 -8.49
N PRO A 358 -26.14 -28.24 -7.90
CA PRO A 358 -26.50 -27.11 -7.05
C PRO A 358 -25.65 -27.01 -5.77
N ARG A 359 -24.94 -28.09 -5.39
CA ARG A 359 -24.03 -28.08 -4.25
C ARG A 359 -22.90 -27.06 -4.41
N ILE A 360 -22.47 -26.75 -5.64
CA ILE A 360 -21.40 -25.76 -5.88
C ILE A 360 -21.76 -24.39 -5.29
N GLU A 361 -22.92 -23.84 -5.66
CA GLU A 361 -23.36 -22.54 -5.17
C GLU A 361 -23.67 -22.56 -3.68
N MET A 362 -24.19 -23.69 -3.17
CA MET A 362 -24.41 -23.87 -1.73
C MET A 362 -23.10 -23.83 -0.93
N HIS A 363 -22.03 -24.44 -1.46
CA HIS A 363 -20.69 -24.40 -0.85
C HIS A 363 -20.10 -23.00 -0.84
N ILE A 364 -20.16 -22.31 -1.98
CA ILE A 364 -19.67 -20.93 -2.09
C ILE A 364 -20.44 -20.03 -1.12
N SER A 365 -21.77 -20.08 -1.12
CA SER A 365 -22.60 -19.26 -0.23
C SER A 365 -22.31 -19.50 1.25
N LYS A 366 -22.10 -20.77 1.66
CA LYS A 366 -21.76 -21.09 3.05
C LYS A 366 -20.36 -20.58 3.41
N SER A 367 -19.41 -20.70 2.50
CA SER A 367 -18.03 -20.23 2.70
C SER A 367 -17.94 -18.71 2.76
N THR A 368 -18.68 -17.99 1.90
CA THR A 368 -18.73 -16.53 1.91
C THR A 368 -19.50 -15.99 3.12
N LEU A 369 -20.51 -16.71 3.61
CA LEU A 369 -21.16 -16.40 4.89
C LEU A 369 -20.19 -16.51 6.06
N MET A 370 -19.39 -17.58 6.13
CA MET A 370 -18.34 -17.72 7.13
C MET A 370 -17.34 -16.57 7.04
N TYR A 371 -16.87 -16.26 5.82
CA TYR A 371 -15.96 -15.15 5.55
C TYR A 371 -16.51 -13.80 6.04
N GLY A 372 -17.78 -13.50 5.79
CA GLY A 372 -18.39 -12.23 6.16
C GLY A 372 -18.75 -12.09 7.64
N GLN A 373 -18.80 -13.20 8.36
CA GLN A 373 -19.01 -13.19 9.80
C GLN A 373 -17.65 -13.08 10.51
N THR A 374 -16.61 -13.74 10.02
CA THR A 374 -15.22 -13.58 10.50
C THR A 374 -14.61 -12.27 10.02
#